data_AF-A0A1B9GPQ5-F1
#
_entry.id   AF-A0A1B9GPQ5-F1
#
_cell.length_a   1.000
_cell.length_b   1.000
_cell.length_c   1.000
_cell.angle_alpha   90.00
_cell.angle_beta   90.00
_cell.angle_gamma   90.00
#
_symmetry.space_group_name_H-M   'P 1'
#
loop_
_entity.id
_entity.type
_entity.pdbx_description
1 polymer ?
#
loop_
_entity_poly.entity_id
_entity_poly.type
_entity_poly.pdbx_seq_one_letter_code
_entity_poly.pdbx_strand_id
1 'polypeptide(L)'
;MVDTNLLAERVRAELTGRKLIWNIIWYGTHFFLFGYGWYSQQTNDRLAALNGLRYSVWTSRGAGLVLAFDGALILVPMLRNILKLVRPRLMWLFPADENIWFHRQVAYQMVFWTMVHCTAHYVNFINVERTQVRKETAWEIHYAQAGGFTGHV
;
A
#
# COMPACT_ATOMS: atom_id res chain seq x y z
N MET A 1 -13.41 11.76 28.09
CA MET A 1 -14.73 11.41 27.50
C MET A 1 -14.75 12.07 26.13
N VAL A 2 -14.65 11.30 25.04
CA VAL A 2 -14.66 11.87 23.67
C VAL A 2 -16.09 12.25 23.36
N ASP A 3 -16.31 13.51 22.98
CA ASP A 3 -17.63 14.00 22.59
C ASP A 3 -18.06 13.31 21.28
N THR A 4 -19.01 12.39 21.40
CA THR A 4 -19.53 11.57 20.30
C THR A 4 -20.25 12.41 19.25
N ASN A 5 -20.82 13.56 19.63
CA ASN A 5 -21.48 14.48 18.70
C ASN A 5 -20.46 15.18 17.80
N LEU A 6 -19.33 15.58 18.38
CA LEU A 6 -18.22 16.19 17.64
C LEU A 6 -17.60 15.21 16.62
N LEU A 7 -17.50 13.92 16.98
CA LEU A 7 -17.06 12.87 16.07
C LEU A 7 -18.06 12.67 14.92
N ALA A 8 -19.36 12.62 15.23
CA ALA A 8 -20.40 12.43 14.23
C ALA A 8 -20.44 13.59 13.22
N GLU A 9 -20.29 14.83 13.67
CA GLU A 9 -20.20 16.01 12.78
C GLU A 9 -18.96 15.96 11.88
N ARG A 10 -17.80 15.59 12.44
CA ARG A 10 -16.56 15.43 11.65
C ARG A 10 -16.70 14.36 10.58
N VAL A 11 -17.27 13.20 10.93
CA VAL A 11 -17.51 12.12 9.97
C VAL A 11 -18.47 12.57 8.86
N ARG A 12 -19.55 13.28 9.20
CA ARG A 12 -20.47 13.84 8.19
C ARG A 12 -19.78 14.85 7.26
N ALA A 13 -18.86 15.66 7.78
CA ALA A 13 -18.07 16.61 6.99
C ALA A 13 -17.07 15.93 6.04
N GLU A 14 -16.54 14.75 6.40
CA GLU A 14 -15.68 13.96 5.53
C GLU A 14 -16.48 13.18 4.46
N LEU A 15 -17.73 12.83 4.76
CA LEU A 15 -18.65 12.11 3.86
C LEU A 15 -19.47 13.02 2.93
N THR A 16 -19.14 14.30 2.81
CA THR A 16 -19.89 15.25 1.97
C THR A 16 -19.06 15.84 0.81
N GLY A 17 -19.71 16.01 -0.34
CA GLY A 17 -19.19 16.76 -1.50
C GLY A 17 -17.88 16.21 -2.08
N ARG A 18 -16.87 17.09 -2.21
CA ARG A 18 -15.58 16.80 -2.87
C ARG A 18 -14.68 15.86 -2.06
N LYS A 19 -14.78 15.88 -0.74
CA LYS A 19 -13.97 15.02 0.15
C LYS A 19 -14.35 13.56 0.03
N LEU A 20 -15.65 13.25 -0.08
CA LEU A 20 -16.10 11.88 -0.30
C LEU A 20 -15.55 11.31 -1.61
N ILE A 21 -15.66 12.06 -2.70
CA ILE A 21 -15.14 11.66 -4.02
C ILE A 21 -13.64 11.40 -3.93
N TRP A 22 -12.88 12.31 -3.30
CA TRP A 22 -11.45 12.12 -3.09
C TRP A 22 -11.16 10.84 -2.30
N ASN A 23 -11.86 10.58 -1.18
CA ASN A 23 -11.65 9.39 -0.37
C ASN A 23 -11.96 8.10 -1.16
N ILE A 24 -13.07 8.07 -1.91
CA ILE A 24 -13.43 6.92 -2.74
C ILE A 24 -12.34 6.64 -3.78
N ILE A 25 -11.87 7.65 -4.49
CA ILE A 25 -10.81 7.49 -5.49
C ILE A 25 -9.50 7.08 -4.81
N TRP A 26 -9.16 7.72 -3.69
CA TRP A 26 -7.92 7.48 -2.96
C TRP A 26 -7.85 6.05 -2.45
N TYR A 27 -8.75 5.64 -1.55
CA TYR A 27 -8.76 4.28 -1.02
C TYR A 27 -9.11 3.25 -2.11
N GLY A 28 -10.00 3.59 -3.04
CA GLY A 28 -10.33 2.73 -4.18
C GLY A 28 -9.11 2.40 -5.04
N THR A 29 -8.24 3.37 -5.30
CA THR A 29 -6.99 3.14 -6.04
C THR A 29 -6.06 2.19 -5.29
N HIS A 30 -5.91 2.34 -3.97
CA HIS A 30 -5.05 1.45 -3.17
C HIS A 30 -5.61 0.03 -3.14
N PHE A 31 -6.91 -0.14 -2.89
CA PHE A 31 -7.54 -1.45 -2.91
C PHE A 31 -7.52 -2.09 -4.30
N PHE A 32 -7.70 -1.30 -5.36
CA PHE A 32 -7.58 -1.77 -6.73
C PHE A 32 -6.15 -2.26 -7.03
N LEU A 33 -5.12 -1.46 -6.73
CA LEU A 33 -3.72 -1.84 -6.94
C LEU A 33 -3.35 -3.07 -6.11
N PHE A 34 -3.78 -3.13 -4.85
CA PHE A 34 -3.60 -4.31 -4.01
C PHE A 34 -4.23 -5.56 -4.65
N GLY A 35 -5.50 -5.46 -5.04
CA GLY A 35 -6.23 -6.56 -5.67
C GLY A 35 -5.63 -6.97 -7.01
N TYR A 36 -5.15 -6.01 -7.80
CA TYR A 36 -4.45 -6.28 -9.05
C TYR A 36 -3.11 -6.99 -8.81
N GLY A 37 -2.27 -6.52 -7.88
CA GLY A 37 -1.01 -7.17 -7.54
C GLY A 37 -1.21 -8.57 -6.97
N TRP A 38 -2.25 -8.76 -6.17
CA TRP A 38 -2.69 -10.08 -5.70
C TRP A 38 -3.07 -10.99 -6.86
N TYR A 39 -4.01 -10.55 -7.70
CA TYR A 39 -4.52 -11.33 -8.83
C TYR A 39 -3.41 -11.68 -9.81
N SER A 40 -2.55 -10.70 -10.14
CA SER A 40 -1.40 -10.89 -11.02
C SER A 40 -0.40 -11.89 -10.46
N GLN A 41 -0.22 -11.95 -9.13
CA GLN A 41 0.62 -12.97 -8.52
C GLN A 41 -0.05 -14.35 -8.58
N GLN A 42 -1.32 -14.44 -8.15
CA GLN A 42 -2.09 -15.68 -8.06
C GLN A 42 -2.24 -16.39 -9.41
N THR A 43 -2.44 -15.64 -10.49
CA THR A 43 -2.70 -16.18 -11.84
C THR A 43 -1.44 -16.41 -12.67
N ASN A 44 -0.26 -16.06 -12.15
CA ASN A 44 0.98 -16.23 -12.88
C ASN A 44 1.55 -17.64 -12.69
N ASP A 45 1.39 -18.48 -13.71
CA ASP A 45 1.87 -19.87 -13.73
C ASP A 45 3.39 -19.98 -13.55
N ARG A 46 4.17 -18.97 -13.98
CA ARG A 46 5.63 -18.96 -13.80
C ARG A 46 6.04 -18.86 -12.33
N LEU A 47 5.12 -18.40 -11.47
CA LEU A 47 5.31 -18.26 -10.03
C LEU A 47 4.56 -19.33 -9.23
N ALA A 48 4.18 -20.45 -9.85
CA ALA A 48 3.43 -21.53 -9.23
C ALA A 48 4.03 -22.03 -7.90
N ALA A 49 5.37 -22.14 -7.83
CA ALA A 49 6.06 -22.52 -6.60
C ALA A 49 5.83 -21.52 -5.46
N LEU A 50 5.90 -20.22 -5.75
CA LEU A 50 5.60 -19.14 -4.79
C LEU A 50 4.11 -19.12 -4.42
N ASN A 51 3.22 -19.39 -5.38
CA ASN A 51 1.78 -19.44 -5.16
C ASN A 51 1.35 -20.59 -4.25
N GLY A 52 2.23 -21.57 -3.97
CA GLY A 52 2.04 -22.56 -2.90
C GLY A 52 1.85 -21.92 -1.51
N LEU A 53 2.41 -20.73 -1.27
CA LEU A 53 2.27 -19.97 -0.02
C LEU A 53 0.96 -19.16 0.05
N ARG A 54 0.16 -19.17 -1.03
CA ARG A 54 -1.18 -18.60 -1.15
C ARG A 54 -1.28 -17.16 -0.63
N TYR A 55 -2.18 -16.93 0.32
CA TYR A 55 -2.54 -15.63 0.89
C TYR A 55 -1.34 -14.80 1.32
N SER A 56 -0.31 -15.42 1.90
CA SER A 56 0.86 -14.71 2.40
C SER A 56 1.65 -14.04 1.25
N VAL A 57 1.95 -14.79 0.19
CA VAL A 57 2.64 -14.27 -1.00
C VAL A 57 1.76 -13.28 -1.76
N TRP A 58 0.48 -13.59 -1.96
CA TRP A 58 -0.42 -12.70 -2.69
C TRP A 58 -0.59 -11.35 -1.99
N THR A 59 -0.72 -11.37 -0.66
CA THR A 59 -0.79 -10.15 0.17
C THR A 59 0.52 -9.35 0.06
N SER A 60 1.68 -10.00 0.19
CA SER A 60 2.97 -9.32 0.14
C SER A 60 3.18 -8.60 -1.20
N ARG A 61 2.76 -9.22 -2.31
CA ARG A 61 2.87 -8.66 -3.68
C ARG A 61 1.88 -7.54 -3.93
N GLY A 62 0.62 -7.72 -3.52
CA GLY A 62 -0.38 -6.65 -3.57
C GLY A 62 0.06 -5.42 -2.80
N ALA A 63 0.48 -5.59 -1.55
CA ALA A 63 0.94 -4.47 -0.71
C ALA A 63 2.23 -3.82 -1.24
N GLY A 64 3.15 -4.62 -1.81
CA GLY A 64 4.35 -4.10 -2.45
C GLY A 64 4.06 -3.21 -3.66
N LEU A 65 3.06 -3.55 -4.46
CA LEU A 65 2.64 -2.71 -5.60
C LEU A 65 2.04 -1.37 -5.14
N VAL A 66 1.25 -1.39 -4.06
CA VAL A 66 0.72 -0.17 -3.47
C VAL A 66 1.84 0.72 -2.92
N LEU A 67 2.82 0.13 -2.23
CA LEU A 67 3.99 0.87 -1.74
C LEU A 67 4.84 1.45 -2.87
N ALA A 68 4.97 0.76 -4.00
CA ALA A 68 5.66 1.30 -5.17
C ALA A 68 4.94 2.52 -5.74
N PHE A 69 3.61 2.48 -5.81
CA PHE A 69 2.78 3.61 -6.20
C PHE A 69 2.93 4.79 -5.22
N ASP A 70 2.79 4.55 -3.93
CA ASP A 70 2.92 5.60 -2.90
C ASP A 70 4.33 6.18 -2.83
N GLY A 71 5.36 5.33 -2.98
CA GLY A 71 6.76 5.75 -3.02
C GLY A 71 7.07 6.66 -4.20
N ALA A 72 6.41 6.47 -5.35
CA ALA A 72 6.49 7.41 -6.46
C ALA A 72 5.70 8.71 -6.17
N LEU A 73 4.56 8.59 -5.50
CA LEU A 73 3.64 9.70 -5.28
C LEU A 73 4.05 10.64 -4.14
N ILE A 74 4.77 10.15 -3.11
CA ILE A 74 5.10 10.89 -1.89
C ILE A 74 5.87 12.20 -2.17
N LEU A 75 6.68 12.23 -3.22
CA LEU A 75 7.46 13.39 -3.62
C LEU A 75 6.68 14.39 -4.48
N VAL A 76 5.67 13.94 -5.23
CA VAL A 76 4.85 14.80 -6.11
C VAL A 76 4.31 16.04 -5.40
N PRO A 77 3.69 15.96 -4.19
CA PRO A 77 3.22 17.15 -3.47
C PRO A 77 4.36 18.08 -2.99
N MET A 78 5.59 17.60 -2.93
CA MET A 78 6.74 18.36 -2.44
C MET A 78 7.42 19.15 -3.56
N LEU A 79 7.14 18.82 -4.83
CA LEU A 79 7.67 19.50 -6.02
C LEU A 79 6.91 20.80 -6.32
N ARG A 80 7.07 21.79 -5.45
CA ARG A 80 6.32 23.07 -5.44
C ARG A 80 6.30 23.80 -6.79
N ASN A 81 7.38 23.74 -7.57
CA ASN A 81 7.45 24.41 -8.88
C ASN A 81 6.58 23.72 -9.94
N ILE A 82 6.56 22.39 -9.96
CA ILE A 82 5.70 21.60 -10.87
C ILE A 82 4.24 21.78 -10.47
N LEU A 83 3.96 21.78 -9.17
CA LEU A 83 2.60 22.02 -8.67
C LEU A 83 2.01 23.34 -9.13
N LYS A 84 2.79 24.41 -9.25
CA LYS A 84 2.29 25.69 -9.80
C LYS A 84 1.71 25.54 -11.20
N LEU A 85 2.29 24.66 -12.04
CA LEU A 85 1.83 24.41 -13.42
C LEU A 85 0.61 23.49 -13.48
N VAL A 86 0.53 22.54 -12.55
CA VAL A 86 -0.50 21.48 -12.54
C VAL A 86 -1.76 21.92 -11.77
N ARG A 87 -1.60 22.74 -10.73
CA ARG A 87 -2.67 23.18 -9.82
C ARG A 87 -3.94 23.65 -10.55
N PRO A 88 -3.90 24.56 -11.55
CA PRO A 88 -5.12 25.04 -12.21
C PRO A 88 -5.94 23.93 -12.89
N ARG A 89 -5.29 22.84 -13.32
CA ARG A 89 -5.94 21.71 -14.01
C ARG A 89 -6.52 20.66 -13.08
N LEU A 90 -6.04 20.59 -11.83
CA LEU A 90 -6.42 19.55 -10.87
C LEU A 90 -7.21 20.06 -9.65
N MET A 91 -7.44 21.37 -9.53
CA MET A 91 -8.21 21.96 -8.42
C MET A 91 -9.64 21.39 -8.28
N TRP A 92 -10.22 20.85 -9.36
CA TRP A 92 -11.55 20.24 -9.33
C TRP A 92 -11.55 18.83 -8.74
N LEU A 93 -10.41 18.11 -8.84
CA LEU A 93 -10.30 16.70 -8.46
C LEU A 93 -9.86 16.52 -7.00
N PHE A 94 -8.96 17.38 -6.52
CA PHE A 94 -8.51 17.36 -5.13
C PHE A 94 -8.13 18.77 -4.68
N PRO A 95 -8.13 19.06 -3.37
CA PRO A 95 -7.63 20.32 -2.82
C PRO A 95 -6.10 20.40 -3.02
N ALA A 96 -5.67 20.72 -4.24
CA ALA A 96 -4.28 20.92 -4.63
C ALA A 96 -3.61 22.09 -3.87
N ASP A 97 -4.41 22.87 -3.15
CA ASP A 97 -3.98 23.94 -2.26
C ASP A 97 -3.30 23.42 -0.99
N GLU A 98 -3.54 22.16 -0.61
CA GLU A 98 -2.97 21.53 0.58
C GLU A 98 -1.97 20.44 0.21
N ASN A 99 -0.91 20.81 -0.51
CA ASN A 99 0.12 19.86 -0.93
C ASN A 99 0.74 19.07 0.25
N ILE A 100 0.96 19.72 1.40
CA ILE A 100 1.41 19.04 2.62
C ILE A 100 0.35 18.08 3.16
N TRP A 101 -0.94 18.43 3.07
CA TRP A 101 -2.01 17.51 3.46
C TRP A 101 -1.99 16.26 2.60
N PHE A 102 -1.84 16.40 1.27
CA PHE A 102 -1.75 15.25 0.38
C PHE A 102 -0.52 14.39 0.70
N HIS A 103 0.64 15.00 0.92
CA HIS A 103 1.85 14.28 1.37
C HIS A 103 1.58 13.45 2.65
N ARG A 104 0.84 14.00 3.63
CA ARG A 104 0.44 13.24 4.81
C ARG A 104 -0.50 12.07 4.48
N GLN A 105 -1.44 12.25 3.55
CA GLN A 105 -2.33 11.15 3.13
C GLN A 105 -1.54 10.00 2.51
N VAL A 106 -0.56 10.31 1.65
CA VAL A 106 0.37 9.29 1.11
C VAL A 106 1.17 8.64 2.25
N ALA A 107 1.72 9.42 3.18
CA ALA A 107 2.48 8.89 4.31
C ALA A 107 1.66 7.94 5.19
N TYR A 108 0.37 8.23 5.45
CA TYR A 108 -0.50 7.33 6.20
C TYR A 108 -0.74 6.01 5.48
N GLN A 109 -0.93 6.04 4.15
CA GLN A 109 -1.05 4.81 3.35
C GLN A 109 0.26 4.02 3.35
N MET A 110 1.41 4.68 3.17
CA MET A 110 2.72 4.03 3.23
C MET A 110 2.93 3.29 4.54
N VAL A 111 2.62 3.91 5.69
CA VAL A 111 2.76 3.26 7.00
C VAL A 111 1.87 2.02 7.09
N PHE A 112 0.60 2.15 6.71
CA PHE A 112 -0.34 1.03 6.72
C PHE A 112 0.12 -0.13 5.82
N TRP A 113 0.41 0.15 4.55
CA TRP A 113 0.81 -0.87 3.59
C TRP A 113 2.20 -1.46 3.89
N THR A 114 3.09 -0.70 4.53
CA THR A 114 4.37 -1.23 5.03
C THR A 114 4.12 -2.27 6.11
N MET A 115 3.23 -2.00 7.07
CA MET A 115 2.89 -3.00 8.09
C MET A 115 2.30 -4.27 7.46
N VAL A 116 1.38 -4.13 6.51
CA VAL A 116 0.78 -5.27 5.79
C VAL A 116 1.86 -6.04 5.01
N HIS A 117 2.69 -5.35 4.23
CA HIS A 117 3.74 -5.93 3.40
C HIS A 117 4.79 -6.67 4.23
N CYS A 118 5.35 -6.02 5.25
CA CYS A 118 6.36 -6.63 6.12
C CYS A 118 5.79 -7.83 6.88
N THR A 119 4.57 -7.72 7.44
CA THR A 119 3.93 -8.84 8.15
C THR A 119 3.70 -10.02 7.21
N ALA A 120 3.24 -9.77 5.98
CA ALA A 120 3.04 -10.82 4.98
C ALA A 120 4.37 -11.52 4.62
N HIS A 121 5.48 -10.79 4.50
CA HIS A 121 6.80 -11.39 4.31
C HIS A 121 7.25 -12.27 5.48
N TYR A 122 7.04 -11.84 6.72
CA TYR A 122 7.32 -12.70 7.88
C TYR A 122 6.51 -14.01 7.84
N VAL A 123 5.23 -13.93 7.48
CA VAL A 123 4.39 -15.11 7.29
C VAL A 123 4.88 -15.97 6.13
N ASN A 124 5.38 -15.38 5.03
CA ASN A 124 6.00 -16.13 3.93
C ASN A 124 7.18 -16.95 4.44
N PHE A 125 8.12 -16.34 5.17
CA PHE A 125 9.31 -17.04 5.69
C PHE A 125 8.94 -18.23 6.58
N ILE A 126 7.99 -18.02 7.51
CA ILE A 126 7.49 -19.08 8.40
C ILE A 126 6.81 -20.19 7.61
N ASN A 127 6.02 -19.85 6.59
CA ASN A 127 5.34 -20.85 5.77
C ASN A 127 6.30 -21.62 4.89
N VAL A 128 7.34 -21.00 4.35
CA VAL A 128 8.41 -21.70 3.60
C VAL A 128 9.10 -22.72 4.50
N GLU A 129 9.47 -22.33 5.72
CA GLU A 129 10.05 -23.24 6.71
C GLU A 129 9.10 -24.39 7.07
N ARG A 130 7.82 -24.11 7.34
CA ARG A 130 6.84 -25.16 7.70
C ARG A 130 6.55 -26.13 6.57
N THR A 131 6.50 -25.64 5.33
CA THR A 131 6.20 -26.45 4.15
C THR A 131 7.42 -27.13 3.57
N GLN A 132 8.63 -26.76 4.04
CA GLN A 132 9.91 -27.26 3.56
C GLN A 132 10.06 -27.12 2.03
N VAL A 133 9.42 -26.08 1.45
CA VAL A 133 9.59 -25.72 0.03
C VAL A 133 11.05 -25.37 -0.25
N ARG A 134 11.73 -24.79 0.74
CA ARG A 134 13.19 -24.66 0.78
C ARG A 134 13.69 -25.22 2.12
N LYS A 135 14.92 -25.73 2.17
CA LYS A 135 15.48 -26.40 3.37
C LYS A 135 16.00 -25.41 4.42
N GLU A 136 15.97 -24.13 4.11
CA GLU A 136 16.37 -23.03 4.97
C GLU A 136 15.29 -22.72 6.01
N THR A 137 15.73 -22.34 7.21
CA THR A 137 14.85 -21.85 8.28
C THR A 137 14.38 -20.42 7.99
N ALA A 138 13.29 -19.97 8.63
CA ALA A 138 12.73 -18.64 8.34
C ALA A 138 13.72 -17.50 8.60
N TRP A 139 14.57 -17.61 9.63
CA TRP A 139 15.58 -16.60 9.93
C TRP A 139 16.71 -16.58 8.88
N GLU A 140 17.12 -17.74 8.37
CA GLU A 140 18.11 -17.83 7.28
C GLU A 140 17.56 -17.21 6.01
N ILE A 141 16.29 -17.48 5.69
CA ILE A 141 15.61 -16.87 4.53
C ILE A 141 15.56 -15.35 4.67
N HIS A 142 15.32 -14.84 5.88
CA HIS A 142 15.20 -13.39 6.11
C HIS A 142 16.56 -12.67 6.11
N TYR A 143 17.58 -13.24 6.75
CA TYR A 143 18.84 -12.54 7.02
C TYR A 143 20.06 -13.04 6.24
N ALA A 144 20.01 -14.23 5.64
CA ALA A 144 21.15 -14.83 4.94
C ALA A 144 20.90 -15.06 3.45
N GLN A 145 19.65 -14.97 2.98
CA GLN A 145 19.28 -15.18 1.58
C GLN A 145 18.98 -13.87 0.88
N ALA A 146 19.32 -13.79 -0.42
CA ALA A 146 19.08 -12.61 -1.26
C ALA A 146 17.60 -12.17 -1.23
N GLY A 147 16.66 -13.13 -1.22
CA GLY A 147 15.23 -12.83 -1.15
C GLY A 147 14.83 -12.04 0.10
N GLY A 148 15.45 -12.33 1.25
CA GLY A 148 15.24 -11.59 2.49
C GLY A 148 15.79 -10.16 2.43
N PHE A 149 16.97 -9.97 1.82
CA PHE A 149 17.57 -8.65 1.63
C PHE A 149 16.81 -7.75 0.65
N THR A 150 16.25 -8.32 -0.43
CA THR A 150 15.60 -7.55 -1.50
C THR A 150 14.07 -7.51 -1.39
N GLY A 151 13.50 -8.09 -0.32
CA GLY A 151 12.05 -8.27 -0.18
C GLY A 151 11.42 -9.16 -1.27
N HIS A 152 12.22 -9.95 -1.99
CA HIS A 152 11.74 -10.91 -2.99
C HIS A 152 11.68 -12.31 -2.38
N VAL A 153 10.64 -12.57 -1.59
CA VAL A 153 10.27 -13.94 -1.18
C VAL A 153 8.83 -14.24 -1.51
#